data_AF-A0A151ZG40-F1
#
_entry.id   AF-A0A151ZG40-F1
#
_cell.length_a   1.000
_cell.length_b   1.000
_cell.length_c   1.000
_cell.angle_alpha   90.00
_cell.angle_beta   90.00
_cell.angle_gamma   90.00
#
_symmetry.space_group_name_H-M   'P 1'
#
loop_
_entity.id
_entity.type
_entity.pdbx_description
1 polymer ?
#
loop_
_entity_poly.entity_id
_entity_poly.type
_entity_poly.pdbx_seq_one_letter_code
_entity_poly.pdbx_strand_id
1 'polypeptide(L)'
;MNLSKLLLPIVILSCFYISSIQCQNAVNNCTYSADGYSYNFGQLATLSGYYYTKTNSDGTKEIYYVNVCNTAFGCTLFGGPTTMNACKKLPSSQNLSLLATGHFDPMPTPGNGAYLSYVHPNLNMTVSITLLCDKSKPNASIVSGGQTRNDLFEFTLSGEKACGTLI
;
A
#
# COMPACT_ATOMS: atom_id res chain seq x y z
N MET A 1 -16.52 -1.71 49.61
CA MET A 1 -16.63 -1.30 48.18
C MET A 1 -15.82 -2.28 47.34
N ASN A 2 -16.49 -3.13 46.55
CA ASN A 2 -15.84 -4.22 45.81
C ASN A 2 -15.15 -3.70 44.54
N LEU A 3 -13.81 -3.79 44.52
CA LEU A 3 -12.92 -3.38 43.43
C LEU A 3 -13.27 -4.07 42.08
N SER A 4 -13.94 -5.23 42.13
CA SER A 4 -14.39 -5.98 40.96
C SER A 4 -15.50 -5.31 40.14
N LYS A 5 -16.26 -4.37 40.73
CA LYS A 5 -17.33 -3.65 40.01
C LYS A 5 -16.83 -2.45 39.20
N LEU A 6 -15.59 -1.99 39.42
CA LEU A 6 -15.00 -0.87 38.68
C LEU A 6 -14.21 -1.31 37.43
N LEU A 7 -13.79 -2.58 37.36
CA LEU A 7 -12.98 -3.09 36.24
C LEU A 7 -13.84 -3.50 35.03
N LEU A 8 -15.09 -3.90 35.25
CA LEU A 8 -15.99 -4.33 34.18
C LEU A 8 -16.29 -3.25 33.13
N PRO A 9 -16.60 -1.98 33.49
CA PRO A 9 -16.88 -0.97 32.47
C PRO A 9 -15.62 -0.53 31.69
N ILE A 10 -14.42 -0.64 32.27
CA ILE A 10 -13.17 -0.23 31.61
C ILE A 10 -12.77 -1.25 30.53
N VAL A 11 -12.96 -2.56 30.79
CA VAL A 11 -12.69 -3.62 29.80
C VAL A 11 -13.70 -3.58 28.65
N ILE A 12 -14.95 -3.21 28.93
CA ILE A 12 -15.97 -3.06 27.88
C ILE A 12 -15.67 -1.82 27.03
N LEU A 13 -15.24 -0.71 27.64
CA LEU A 13 -14.89 0.51 26.91
C LEU A 13 -13.63 0.35 26.04
N SER A 14 -12.65 -0.48 26.45
CA SER A 14 -11.50 -0.80 25.60
C SER A 14 -11.84 -1.76 24.47
N CYS A 15 -12.80 -2.69 24.64
CA CYS A 15 -13.29 -3.57 23.57
C CYS A 15 -14.14 -2.82 22.52
N PHE A 16 -14.89 -1.79 22.91
CA PHE A 16 -15.67 -0.97 21.97
C PHE A 16 -14.82 -0.03 21.10
N TYR A 17 -13.57 0.25 21.49
CA TYR A 17 -12.62 1.00 20.64
C TYR A 17 -11.93 0.15 19.58
N ILE A 18 -12.00 -1.19 19.66
CA ILE A 18 -11.39 -2.09 18.67
C ILE A 18 -12.42 -2.56 17.64
N SER A 19 -13.73 -2.44 17.93
CA SER A 19 -14.81 -2.89 17.05
C SER A 19 -15.25 -1.87 15.99
N SER A 20 -14.62 -0.69 15.91
CA SER A 20 -14.89 0.30 14.85
C SER A 20 -13.84 0.32 13.72
N ILE A 21 -12.88 -0.62 13.72
CA ILE A 21 -11.93 -0.83 12.60
C ILE A 21 -12.31 -2.13 11.85
N GLN A 22 -13.56 -2.24 11.44
CA GLN A 22 -14.00 -3.26 10.49
C GLN A 22 -14.60 -2.58 9.26
N CYS A 23 -13.72 -1.99 8.46
CA CYS A 23 -13.89 -1.80 7.02
C CYS A 23 -12.49 -1.74 6.41
N GLN A 24 -11.78 -2.88 6.45
CA GLN A 24 -10.68 -3.08 5.51
C GLN A 24 -11.31 -3.18 4.12
N ASN A 25 -11.43 -2.04 3.43
CA ASN A 25 -11.70 -2.03 1.99
C ASN A 25 -10.43 -2.47 1.23
N ALA A 26 -9.82 -3.58 1.65
CA ALA A 26 -8.74 -4.23 0.92
C ALA A 26 -9.22 -4.54 -0.51
N VAL A 27 -8.29 -4.62 -1.45
CA VAL A 27 -8.57 -5.35 -2.69
C VAL A 27 -9.01 -6.75 -2.22
N ASN A 28 -10.25 -7.15 -2.50
CA ASN A 28 -10.85 -8.39 -1.97
C ASN A 28 -10.05 -9.66 -2.32
N ASN A 29 -9.04 -9.55 -3.20
CA ASN A 29 -8.07 -10.60 -3.42
C ASN A 29 -6.67 -10.03 -3.73
N CYS A 30 -5.72 -10.25 -2.83
CA CYS A 30 -4.29 -9.91 -3.02
C CYS A 30 -3.45 -11.13 -3.40
N THR A 31 -4.13 -12.21 -3.74
CA THR A 31 -3.54 -13.36 -4.41
C THR A 31 -3.72 -13.15 -5.90
N TYR A 32 -2.64 -13.33 -6.65
CA TYR A 32 -2.60 -13.20 -8.09
C TYR A 32 -1.96 -14.46 -8.66
N SER A 33 -2.41 -14.91 -9.83
CA SER A 33 -1.79 -16.04 -10.53
C SER A 33 -1.70 -15.73 -12.01
N ALA A 34 -0.53 -15.94 -12.59
CA ALA A 34 -0.26 -15.78 -14.01
C ALA A 34 0.92 -16.63 -14.44
N ASP A 35 0.89 -17.12 -15.67
CA ASP A 35 2.00 -17.79 -16.34
C ASP A 35 2.64 -18.95 -15.55
N GLY A 36 1.81 -19.71 -14.82
CA GLY A 36 2.27 -20.86 -14.01
C GLY A 36 2.87 -20.49 -12.64
N TYR A 37 2.67 -19.25 -12.18
CA TYR A 37 3.08 -18.81 -10.85
C TYR A 37 1.90 -18.25 -10.05
N SER A 38 1.92 -18.48 -8.74
CA SER A 38 1.03 -17.88 -7.74
C SER A 38 1.80 -16.89 -6.87
N TYR A 39 1.16 -15.77 -6.54
CA TYR A 39 1.71 -14.66 -5.77
C TYR A 39 0.74 -14.32 -4.63
N ASN A 40 1.27 -14.10 -3.43
CA ASN A 40 0.51 -13.58 -2.28
C ASN A 40 1.03 -12.20 -1.88
N PHE A 41 0.62 -11.17 -2.62
CA PHE A 41 1.06 -9.80 -2.39
C PHE A 41 0.46 -9.17 -1.14
N GLY A 42 -0.51 -9.82 -0.48
CA GLY A 42 -0.96 -9.41 0.86
C GLY A 42 0.17 -9.40 1.89
N GLN A 43 1.22 -10.20 1.67
CA GLN A 43 2.42 -10.21 2.52
C GLN A 43 3.32 -8.97 2.36
N LEU A 44 3.10 -8.17 1.30
CA LEU A 44 3.76 -6.88 1.09
C LEU A 44 2.98 -5.72 1.74
N ALA A 45 1.78 -5.96 2.28
CA ALA A 45 1.05 -4.90 2.96
C ALA A 45 1.75 -4.50 4.26
N THR A 46 1.92 -3.20 4.47
CA THR A 46 2.43 -2.66 5.75
C THR A 46 1.36 -1.85 6.44
N LEU A 47 1.45 -1.67 7.76
CA LEU A 47 0.45 -0.88 8.49
C LEU A 47 0.44 0.58 8.01
N SER A 48 1.60 1.22 7.86
CA SER A 48 1.65 2.64 7.50
C SER A 48 1.72 2.90 5.99
N GLY A 49 1.91 1.87 5.17
CA GLY A 49 2.43 2.03 3.82
C GLY A 49 3.95 2.25 3.84
N TYR A 50 4.57 2.01 2.70
CA TYR A 50 5.97 2.27 2.44
C TYR A 50 6.20 3.77 2.29
N TYR A 51 7.07 4.31 3.13
CA TYR A 51 7.55 5.67 3.04
C TYR A 51 8.64 5.79 1.96
N TYR A 52 8.53 6.79 1.10
CA TYR A 52 9.57 7.10 0.11
C TYR A 52 9.81 8.60 0.02
N THR A 53 11.08 8.99 -0.11
CA THR A 53 11.49 10.38 -0.35
C THR A 53 12.27 10.45 -1.65
N LYS A 54 11.81 11.30 -2.57
CA LYS A 54 12.52 11.65 -3.79
C LYS A 54 13.10 13.05 -3.62
N THR A 55 14.37 13.22 -3.98
CA THR A 55 14.96 14.56 -4.13
C THR A 55 15.08 14.84 -5.61
N ASN A 56 14.44 15.90 -6.09
CA ASN A 56 14.49 16.32 -7.48
C ASN A 56 15.81 17.05 -7.77
N SER A 57 16.11 17.25 -9.06
CA SER A 57 17.34 17.92 -9.50
C SER A 57 17.44 19.38 -9.03
N ASP A 58 16.32 20.01 -8.73
CA ASP A 58 16.22 21.36 -8.17
C ASP A 58 16.36 21.41 -6.63
N GLY A 59 16.59 20.26 -5.99
CA GLY A 59 16.71 20.12 -4.54
C GLY A 59 15.38 20.03 -3.80
N THR A 60 14.25 20.11 -4.48
CA THR A 60 12.93 19.91 -3.85
C THR A 60 12.75 18.47 -3.41
N LYS A 61 12.05 18.28 -2.28
CA LYS A 61 11.76 16.97 -1.72
C LYS A 61 10.29 16.63 -1.90
N GLU A 62 10.05 15.47 -2.49
CA GLU A 62 8.74 14.84 -2.53
C GLU A 62 8.70 13.67 -1.57
N ILE A 63 7.61 13.57 -0.82
CA ILE A 63 7.40 12.48 0.14
C ILE A 63 6.15 11.73 -0.26
N TYR A 64 6.24 10.42 -0.32
CA TYR A 64 5.15 9.54 -0.68
C TYR A 64 4.92 8.48 0.38
N TYR A 65 3.66 8.07 0.52
CA TYR A 65 3.31 6.80 1.14
C TYR A 65 2.57 5.97 0.11
N VAL A 66 2.99 4.73 -0.06
CA VAL A 66 2.39 3.78 -1.01
C VAL A 66 2.24 2.45 -0.33
N ASN A 67 1.12 1.78 -0.52
CA ASN A 67 0.89 0.46 0.03
C ASN A 67 0.36 -0.48 -1.04
N VAL A 68 0.65 -1.76 -0.83
CA VAL A 68 0.23 -2.85 -1.70
C VAL A 68 -0.99 -3.46 -1.05
N CYS A 69 -2.10 -3.48 -1.77
CA CYS A 69 -3.28 -4.24 -1.39
C CYS A 69 -3.94 -3.85 -0.05
N ASN A 70 -3.53 -2.73 0.52
CA ASN A 70 -3.98 -2.24 1.81
C ASN A 70 -3.94 -0.71 1.84
N THR A 71 -4.57 -0.12 2.85
CA THR A 71 -4.57 1.32 3.09
C THR A 71 -3.18 1.78 3.49
N ALA A 72 -2.68 2.86 2.90
CA ALA A 72 -1.49 3.55 3.38
C ALA A 72 -1.88 4.47 4.55
N PHE A 73 -1.88 3.97 5.80
CA PHE A 73 -2.27 4.80 6.95
C PHE A 73 -1.34 6.01 7.19
N GLY A 74 -0.14 6.01 6.62
CA GLY A 74 0.69 7.21 6.54
C GLY A 74 -0.01 8.37 5.82
N CYS A 75 -0.93 8.09 4.90
CA CYS A 75 -1.78 9.09 4.25
C CYS A 75 -2.90 9.62 5.14
N THR A 76 -3.49 8.76 5.98
CA THR A 76 -4.61 9.16 6.85
C THR A 76 -4.17 10.12 7.95
N LEU A 77 -2.91 10.04 8.37
CA LEU A 77 -2.32 10.97 9.34
C LEU A 77 -2.29 12.44 8.88
N PHE A 78 -2.52 12.70 7.59
CA PHE A 78 -2.53 14.05 7.01
C PHE A 78 -3.88 14.41 6.36
N GLY A 79 -4.97 13.77 6.81
CA GLY A 79 -6.33 14.09 6.40
C GLY A 79 -6.86 13.31 5.19
N GLY A 80 -6.17 12.25 4.77
CA GLY A 80 -6.67 11.35 3.72
C GLY A 80 -7.72 10.34 4.21
N PRO A 81 -8.66 9.87 3.35
CA PRO A 81 -9.59 8.81 3.70
C PRO A 81 -8.84 7.48 3.90
N THR A 82 -9.44 6.60 4.70
CA THR A 82 -8.94 5.25 5.00
C THR A 82 -8.97 4.30 3.80
N THR A 83 -9.37 4.77 2.62
CA THR A 83 -9.39 4.00 1.38
C THR A 83 -8.20 4.34 0.46
N MET A 84 -7.33 5.27 0.84
CA MET A 84 -6.13 5.59 0.05
C MET A 84 -5.10 4.48 0.16
N ASN A 85 -4.63 3.95 -0.97
CA ASN A 85 -3.45 3.09 -1.00
C ASN A 85 -2.17 3.88 -1.31
N ALA A 86 -2.28 5.12 -1.81
CA ALA A 86 -1.13 5.97 -2.07
C ALA A 86 -1.45 7.47 -1.96
N CYS A 87 -0.49 8.24 -1.47
CA CYS A 87 -0.56 9.69 -1.40
C CYS A 87 0.82 10.33 -1.55
N LYS A 88 0.83 11.59 -1.97
CA LYS A 88 1.97 12.50 -1.84
C LYS A 88 1.73 13.39 -0.62
N LYS A 89 2.71 13.51 0.25
CA LYS A 89 2.67 14.36 1.46
C LYS A 89 3.34 15.72 1.23
N LEU A 90 4.46 15.75 0.51
CA LEU A 90 5.19 16.97 0.17
C LEU A 90 5.45 17.02 -1.34
N PRO A 91 5.47 18.22 -1.96
CA PRO A 91 5.31 19.54 -1.33
C PRO A 91 3.87 19.91 -0.95
N SER A 92 2.88 19.22 -1.51
CA SER A 92 1.47 19.36 -1.17
C SER A 92 0.85 17.99 -0.89
N SER A 93 -0.03 17.93 0.13
CA SER A 93 -0.81 16.74 0.44
C SER A 93 -1.79 16.46 -0.70
N GLN A 94 -1.66 15.31 -1.34
CA GLN A 94 -2.46 14.91 -2.48
C GLN A 94 -2.82 13.42 -2.41
N ASN A 95 -4.10 13.11 -2.59
CA ASN A 95 -4.55 11.75 -2.85
C ASN A 95 -4.09 11.32 -4.24
N LEU A 96 -3.42 10.17 -4.36
CA LEU A 96 -2.98 9.68 -5.66
C LEU A 96 -3.88 8.57 -6.19
N SER A 97 -4.36 7.67 -5.33
CA SER A 97 -5.19 6.53 -5.74
C SER A 97 -5.96 5.90 -4.58
N LEU A 98 -6.99 5.13 -4.92
CA LEU A 98 -7.84 4.42 -3.97
C LEU A 98 -7.66 2.91 -4.10
N LEU A 99 -7.79 2.22 -2.98
CA LEU A 99 -7.54 0.79 -2.85
C LEU A 99 -8.48 -0.08 -3.70
N ALA A 100 -9.74 0.33 -3.86
CA ALA A 100 -10.77 -0.44 -4.56
C ALA A 100 -10.53 -0.60 -6.07
N THR A 101 -9.56 0.10 -6.66
CA THR A 101 -9.30 0.12 -8.12
C THR A 101 -8.05 -0.69 -8.50
N GLY A 102 -7.55 -1.53 -7.61
CA GLY A 102 -6.36 -2.35 -7.84
C GLY A 102 -6.51 -3.32 -9.00
N HIS A 103 -5.53 -3.33 -9.91
CA HIS A 103 -5.42 -4.28 -11.00
C HIS A 103 -4.00 -4.84 -11.11
N PHE A 104 -3.87 -6.14 -11.40
CA PHE A 104 -2.58 -6.81 -11.57
C PHE A 104 -2.37 -7.18 -13.03
N ASP A 105 -1.16 -6.90 -13.53
CA ASP A 105 -0.68 -7.33 -14.83
C ASP A 105 0.59 -8.19 -14.68
N PRO A 106 0.79 -9.21 -15.54
CA PRO A 106 1.98 -10.06 -15.47
C PRO A 106 3.24 -9.30 -15.92
N MET A 107 4.39 -9.67 -15.33
CA MET A 107 5.68 -9.26 -15.85
C MET A 107 6.11 -10.13 -17.04
N PRO A 108 6.93 -9.61 -17.98
CA PRO A 108 7.44 -10.41 -19.10
C PRO A 108 8.23 -11.65 -18.70
N THR A 109 8.82 -11.66 -17.51
CA THR A 109 9.53 -12.82 -16.95
C THR A 109 8.68 -13.41 -15.82
N PRO A 110 8.07 -14.59 -16.03
CA PRO A 110 7.27 -15.26 -15.01
C PRO A 110 8.07 -15.51 -13.72
N GLY A 111 7.39 -15.40 -12.58
CA GLY A 111 7.98 -15.60 -11.25
C GLY A 111 8.74 -14.39 -10.69
N ASN A 112 9.10 -13.41 -11.53
CA ASN A 112 9.84 -12.22 -11.09
C ASN A 112 8.95 -11.10 -10.50
N GLY A 113 7.64 -11.30 -10.48
CA GLY A 113 6.69 -10.39 -9.84
C GLY A 113 5.52 -9.99 -10.74
N ALA A 114 4.94 -8.83 -10.48
CA ALA A 114 3.78 -8.30 -11.20
C ALA A 114 3.78 -6.77 -11.22
N TYR A 115 3.04 -6.19 -12.15
CA TYR A 115 2.65 -4.79 -12.08
C TYR A 115 1.32 -4.68 -11.34
N LEU A 116 1.21 -3.70 -10.46
CA LEU A 116 0.00 -3.40 -9.70
C LEU A 116 -0.37 -1.95 -9.94
N SER A 117 -1.51 -1.70 -10.58
CA SER A 117 -2.01 -0.36 -10.83
C SER A 117 -3.23 -0.03 -9.98
N TYR A 118 -3.35 1.24 -9.60
CA TYR A 118 -4.51 1.81 -8.93
C TYR A 118 -4.90 3.11 -9.62
N VAL A 119 -6.18 3.32 -9.83
CA VAL A 119 -6.72 4.53 -10.47
C VAL A 119 -7.54 5.33 -9.46
N HIS A 120 -7.36 6.65 -9.44
CA HIS A 120 -8.24 7.55 -8.70
C HIS A 120 -9.48 7.89 -9.55
N PRO A 121 -10.69 7.46 -9.13
CA PRO A 121 -11.89 7.50 -9.99
C PRO A 121 -12.26 8.90 -10.48
N ASN A 122 -11.99 9.94 -9.68
CA ASN A 122 -12.41 11.32 -9.97
C ASN A 122 -11.29 12.24 -10.46
N LEU A 123 -10.03 11.81 -10.38
CA LEU A 123 -8.87 12.68 -10.63
C LEU A 123 -8.03 12.23 -11.81
N ASN A 124 -8.42 11.11 -12.46
CA ASN A 124 -7.68 10.48 -13.55
C ASN A 124 -6.19 10.23 -13.22
N MET A 125 -5.85 10.11 -11.94
CA MET A 125 -4.50 9.79 -11.50
C MET A 125 -4.32 8.28 -11.44
N THR A 126 -3.17 7.82 -11.88
CA THR A 126 -2.77 6.42 -11.84
C THR A 126 -1.51 6.25 -11.01
N VAL A 127 -1.53 5.28 -10.10
CA VAL A 127 -0.36 4.82 -9.36
C VAL A 127 -0.02 3.44 -9.87
N SER A 128 1.15 3.29 -10.49
CA SER A 128 1.70 2.01 -10.94
C SER A 128 2.81 1.57 -10.00
N ILE A 129 2.71 0.36 -9.47
CA ILE A 129 3.67 -0.25 -8.56
C ILE A 129 4.25 -1.47 -9.26
N THR A 130 5.53 -1.43 -9.57
CA THR A 130 6.31 -2.60 -9.99
C THR A 130 6.66 -3.41 -8.74
N LEU A 131 6.06 -4.59 -8.57
CA LEU A 131 6.38 -5.53 -7.49
C LEU A 131 7.49 -6.46 -7.99
N LEU A 132 8.74 -6.20 -7.58
CA LEU A 132 9.91 -6.90 -8.11
C LEU A 132 10.44 -7.93 -7.11
N CYS A 133 10.49 -9.18 -7.54
CA CYS A 133 11.12 -10.28 -6.80
C CYS A 133 12.60 -9.97 -6.54
N ASP A 134 12.98 -9.98 -5.26
CA ASP A 134 14.37 -9.93 -4.84
C ASP A 134 14.56 -10.84 -3.62
N LYS A 135 15.04 -12.06 -3.88
CA LYS A 135 15.27 -13.08 -2.83
C LYS A 135 16.33 -12.66 -1.81
N SER A 136 17.15 -11.64 -2.10
CA SER A 136 18.13 -11.13 -1.15
C SER A 136 17.54 -10.14 -0.13
N LYS A 137 16.29 -9.71 -0.32
CA LYS A 137 15.59 -8.74 0.53
C LYS A 137 14.38 -9.36 1.23
N PRO A 138 14.54 -9.90 2.45
CA PRO A 138 13.43 -10.47 3.22
C PRO A 138 12.30 -9.46 3.47
N ASN A 139 12.69 -8.21 3.71
CA ASN A 139 11.77 -7.09 3.88
C ASN A 139 11.74 -6.26 2.61
N ALA A 140 10.55 -6.07 2.05
CA ALA A 140 10.40 -5.24 0.87
C ALA A 140 10.60 -3.75 1.18
N SER A 141 11.06 -3.00 0.19
CA SER A 141 11.19 -1.54 0.27
C SER A 141 11.05 -0.89 -1.11
N ILE A 142 10.71 0.40 -1.12
CA ILE A 142 10.67 1.17 -2.35
C ILE A 142 12.10 1.49 -2.77
N VAL A 143 12.49 1.06 -3.98
CA VAL A 143 13.83 1.34 -4.54
C VAL A 143 13.83 2.53 -5.49
N SER A 144 12.67 2.85 -6.06
CA SER A 144 12.48 4.02 -6.91
C SER A 144 11.02 4.47 -6.88
N GLY A 145 10.78 5.75 -7.12
CA GLY A 145 9.45 6.19 -7.49
C GLY A 145 9.24 7.69 -7.54
N GLY A 146 7.99 8.07 -7.73
CA GLY A 146 7.52 9.45 -7.79
C GLY A 146 6.72 9.73 -9.05
N GLN A 147 6.46 11.01 -9.30
CA GLN A 147 5.72 11.43 -10.48
C GLN A 147 6.57 11.27 -11.75
N THR A 148 6.02 10.61 -12.77
CA THR A 148 6.68 10.42 -14.08
C THR A 148 5.94 11.15 -15.22
N ARG A 149 4.62 11.30 -15.09
CA ARG A 149 3.79 12.20 -15.91
C ARG A 149 2.79 12.94 -15.03
N ASN A 150 2.07 13.91 -15.59
CA ASN A 150 1.12 14.75 -14.84
C ASN A 150 0.08 13.95 -14.04
N ASP A 151 -0.30 12.78 -14.55
CA ASP A 151 -1.33 11.90 -14.04
C ASP A 151 -0.80 10.50 -13.67
N LEU A 152 0.50 10.25 -13.81
CA LEU A 152 1.11 8.95 -13.55
C LEU A 152 2.22 9.05 -12.51
N PHE A 153 2.08 8.22 -11.48
CA PHE A 153 3.06 8.02 -10.43
C PHE A 153 3.53 6.58 -10.46
N GLU A 154 4.82 6.37 -10.56
CA GLU A 154 5.41 5.04 -10.68
C GLU A 154 6.29 4.77 -9.47
N PHE A 155 6.19 3.56 -8.92
CA PHE A 155 7.00 3.09 -7.80
C PHE A 155 7.51 1.69 -8.10
N THR A 156 8.71 1.38 -7.65
CA THR A 156 9.23 0.01 -7.64
C THR A 156 9.40 -0.44 -6.21
N LEU A 157 8.66 -1.47 -5.83
CA LEU A 157 8.78 -2.15 -4.54
C LEU A 157 9.51 -3.47 -4.77
N SER A 158 10.64 -3.65 -4.09
CA SER A 158 11.50 -4.82 -4.28
C SER A 158 11.58 -5.62 -2.98
N GLY A 159 11.38 -6.93 -3.06
CA GLY A 159 11.50 -7.84 -1.91
C GLY A 159 11.19 -9.30 -2.23
N GLU A 160 11.52 -10.20 -1.29
CA GLU A 160 11.32 -11.64 -1.42
C GLU A 160 9.85 -11.99 -1.59
N LYS A 161 8.95 -11.27 -0.92
CA LYS A 161 7.51 -11.52 -0.96
C LYS A 161 6.84 -11.10 -2.28
N ALA A 162 7.58 -10.49 -3.20
CA ALA A 162 7.13 -10.26 -4.57
C ALA A 162 7.41 -11.46 -5.50
N CYS A 163 8.20 -12.45 -5.05
CA CYS A 163 8.54 -13.62 -5.85
C CYS A 163 7.35 -14.57 -5.99
N GLY A 164 7.11 -15.05 -7.21
CA GLY A 164 6.09 -16.05 -7.49
C GLY A 164 6.51 -17.44 -7.03
N THR A 165 5.53 -18.25 -6.62
CA THR A 165 5.69 -19.69 -6.37
C THR A 165 5.15 -20.46 -7.56
N LEU A 166 5.93 -21.40 -8.11
CA LEU A 166 5.50 -22.25 -9.22
C LEU A 166 4.28 -23.09 -8.79
N ILE A 167 3.27 -23.17 -9.64
CA ILE A 167 2.03 -23.95 -9.44
C ILE A 167 1.94 -25.15 -10.38
#